data_AF-W9Y5N8-F1
#
_entry.id   AF-W9Y5N8-F1
#
_cell.length_a   1.000
_cell.length_b   1.000
_cell.length_c   1.000
_cell.angle_alpha   90.00
_cell.angle_beta   90.00
_cell.angle_gamma   90.00
#
_symmetry.space_group_name_H-M   'P 1'
#
loop_
_entity.id
_entity.type
_entity.pdbx_description
1 polymer ?
#
loop_
_entity_poly.entity_id
_entity_poly.type
_entity_poly.pdbx_seq_one_letter_code
_entity_poly.pdbx_strand_id
1 'polypeptide(L)'
;MSTANTALFSPDDEQDLLRSGLLTPSIGGVRRIHKRRLNRSTTLQYLGFDDEAAKKIWDEWTNWPAGPILREIDDDGDCGRLAMTFIDFATGRAREDIDTYDEEDQSWFEYMSRCGIAQSLQQAIMDPVFKKIRLSNTCMYWVRDTMELRYEGLEEIRTASWERQLAIQRSRPESGSRGPGTQEKSRSGTDTSQGASSISASQTSKPGISPMTAMSDGAIASTNAPGFAVLFEGISQCRVEGLLDDDGNLAKLHRLITRPSTDFLGRESGYCFTTEREFAVYYACYAKRRDPTGLAVIICVKVPNSAIESLSSAQLPKTYWPSEEWRRLVFTSKN
;
A
#
# COMPACT_ATOMS: atom_id res chain seq x y z
N MET A 1 38.08 10.69 1.01
CA MET A 1 37.03 9.67 0.80
C MET A 1 35.70 10.32 1.07
N SER A 2 34.98 10.70 0.02
CA SER A 2 33.63 11.26 0.11
C SER A 2 32.68 10.07 0.16
N THR A 3 32.08 9.82 1.32
CA THR A 3 30.96 8.87 1.44
C THR A 3 29.83 9.38 0.55
N ALA A 4 29.54 8.64 -0.52
CA ALA A 4 28.33 8.86 -1.30
C ALA A 4 27.14 8.73 -0.35
N ASN A 5 26.50 9.85 -0.07
CA ASN A 5 25.37 9.95 0.83
C ASN A 5 24.16 9.40 0.07
N THR A 6 23.95 8.08 0.12
CA THR A 6 22.80 7.42 -0.51
C THR A 6 21.54 7.96 0.16
N ALA A 7 20.82 8.85 -0.54
CA ALA A 7 19.64 9.49 -0.01
C ALA A 7 18.58 8.43 0.32
N LEU A 8 18.10 8.44 1.57
CA LEU A 8 17.12 7.50 2.12
C LEU A 8 15.72 7.64 1.49
N PHE A 9 15.45 8.79 0.89
CA PHE A 9 14.19 9.17 0.28
C PHE A 9 14.46 9.67 -1.14
N SER A 10 13.51 9.49 -2.05
CA SER A 10 13.47 10.32 -3.26
C SER A 10 13.46 11.79 -2.83
N PRO A 11 14.09 12.72 -3.58
CA PRO A 11 13.98 14.16 -3.30
C PRO A 11 12.53 14.63 -3.12
N ASP A 12 11.58 14.01 -3.82
CA ASP A 12 10.16 14.32 -3.74
C ASP A 12 9.53 13.77 -2.45
N ASP A 13 9.76 12.49 -2.12
CA ASP A 13 9.34 11.89 -0.85
C ASP A 13 9.95 12.62 0.36
N GLU A 14 11.20 13.08 0.21
CA GLU A 14 11.89 13.86 1.22
C GLU A 14 11.20 15.20 1.45
N GLN A 15 10.83 15.89 0.37
CA GLN A 15 10.08 17.13 0.47
C GLN A 15 8.70 16.90 1.09
N ASP A 16 7.99 15.84 0.72
CA ASP A 16 6.66 15.57 1.25
C ASP A 16 6.70 15.15 2.73
N LEU A 17 7.72 14.38 3.14
CA LEU A 17 7.95 14.03 4.55
C LEU A 17 8.46 15.23 5.38
N LEU A 18 9.22 16.15 4.79
CA LEU A 18 9.62 17.42 5.42
C LEU A 18 8.43 18.38 5.55
N ARG A 19 7.62 18.53 4.50
CA ARG A 19 6.40 19.37 4.50
C ARG A 19 5.38 18.87 5.52
N SER A 20 5.24 17.55 5.63
CA SER A 20 4.37 16.92 6.64
C SER A 20 4.99 16.87 8.04
N GLY A 21 6.22 17.37 8.25
CA GLY A 21 6.86 17.41 9.57
C GLY A 21 7.19 16.03 10.17
N LEU A 22 7.14 14.99 9.35
CA LEU A 22 7.46 13.60 9.68
C LEU A 22 8.97 13.32 9.59
N LEU A 23 9.69 14.13 8.81
CA LEU A 23 11.14 14.11 8.69
C LEU A 23 11.78 15.35 9.34
N THR A 24 12.90 15.15 10.04
CA THR A 24 13.71 16.26 10.58
C THR A 24 14.76 16.71 9.56
N PRO A 25 15.11 18.01 9.50
CA PRO A 25 16.25 18.48 8.72
C PRO A 25 17.52 17.72 9.10
N SER A 26 18.37 17.43 8.11
CA SER A 26 19.61 16.68 8.32
C SER A 26 20.54 17.43 9.27
N ILE A 27 20.85 16.83 10.42
CA ILE A 27 21.87 17.35 11.34
C ILE A 27 23.00 16.31 11.41
N GLY A 28 24.15 16.64 10.82
CA GLY A 28 25.34 15.76 10.83
C GLY A 28 25.18 14.47 10.03
N GLY A 29 24.40 14.48 8.95
CA GLY A 29 24.19 13.31 8.09
C GLY A 29 23.22 12.27 8.66
N VAL A 30 22.67 12.52 9.85
CA VAL A 30 21.66 11.66 10.49
C VAL A 30 20.30 12.36 10.41
N ARG A 31 19.31 11.64 9.90
CA ARG A 31 17.90 12.07 9.88
C ARG A 31 17.11 11.19 10.83
N ARG A 32 16.25 11.81 11.65
CA ARG A 32 15.38 11.07 12.58
C ARG A 32 13.94 11.12 12.09
N ILE A 33 13.37 9.95 11.85
CA ILE A 33 11.93 9.76 11.75
C ILE A 33 11.42 9.58 13.18
N HIS A 34 10.48 10.42 13.62
CA HIS A 34 10.07 10.43 15.02
C HIS A 34 9.05 9.31 15.33
N LYS A 35 9.48 8.29 16.08
CA LYS A 35 8.70 7.11 16.52
C LYS A 35 7.39 7.43 17.29
N ARG A 36 7.28 8.63 17.90
CA ARG A 36 6.08 9.13 18.64
C ARG A 36 5.16 10.04 17.80
N ARG A 37 5.40 10.19 16.50
CA ARG A 37 4.67 11.14 15.64
C ARG A 37 3.74 10.50 14.60
N LEU A 38 3.55 9.18 14.60
CA LEU A 38 2.52 8.54 13.75
C LEU A 38 1.09 8.93 14.14
N ASN A 39 0.89 9.55 15.30
CA ASN A 39 -0.39 10.05 15.74
C ASN A 39 -0.25 11.58 15.87
N ARG A 40 -0.43 12.31 14.75
CA ARG A 40 -0.54 13.78 14.69
C ARG A 40 -1.52 14.13 13.58
N SER A 41 -2.00 15.37 13.56
CA SER A 41 -2.81 15.90 12.44
C SER A 41 -2.14 15.69 11.07
N THR A 42 -0.82 15.66 11.00
CA THR A 42 -0.05 15.41 9.79
C THR A 42 -0.23 14.00 9.23
N THR A 43 -0.47 13.00 10.08
CA THR A 43 -0.83 11.66 9.62
C THR A 43 -2.20 11.70 8.94
N LEU A 44 -3.18 12.39 9.52
CA LEU A 44 -4.52 12.53 8.92
C LEU A 44 -4.47 13.27 7.58
N GLN A 45 -3.64 14.32 7.47
CA GLN A 45 -3.36 14.97 6.18
C GLN A 45 -2.78 13.99 5.17
N TYR A 46 -1.81 13.17 5.59
CA TYR A 46 -1.23 12.13 4.73
C TYR A 46 -2.29 11.10 4.30
N LEU A 47 -3.19 10.68 5.19
CA LEU A 47 -4.31 9.80 4.84
C LEU A 47 -5.29 10.44 3.84
N GLY A 48 -5.29 11.77 3.74
CA GLY A 48 -6.01 12.52 2.73
C GLY A 48 -7.08 13.46 3.26
N PHE A 49 -7.11 13.73 4.57
CA PHE A 49 -7.94 14.80 5.12
C PHE A 49 -7.35 16.17 4.81
N ASP A 50 -8.20 17.19 4.71
CA ASP A 50 -7.75 18.58 4.70
C ASP A 50 -7.24 19.03 6.07
N ASP A 51 -6.61 20.20 6.12
CA ASP A 51 -5.97 20.73 7.32
C ASP A 51 -6.94 20.96 8.49
N GLU A 52 -8.19 21.34 8.21
CA GLU A 52 -9.19 21.64 9.22
C GLU A 52 -9.76 20.35 9.81
N ALA A 53 -10.19 19.44 8.93
CA ALA A 53 -10.67 18.11 9.30
C ALA A 53 -9.60 17.32 10.04
N ALA A 54 -8.35 17.34 9.58
CA ALA A 54 -7.24 16.67 10.24
C ALA A 54 -6.99 17.19 11.67
N LYS A 55 -7.06 18.52 11.90
CA LYS A 55 -6.94 19.09 13.25
C LYS A 55 -8.10 18.66 14.13
N LYS A 56 -9.34 18.77 13.61
CA LYS A 56 -10.54 18.40 14.35
C LYS A 56 -10.54 16.92 14.75
N ILE A 57 -10.27 16.02 13.81
CA ILE A 57 -10.20 14.56 14.08
C ILE A 57 -9.09 14.27 15.09
N TRP A 58 -7.95 14.96 14.98
CA TRP A 58 -6.85 14.82 15.93
C TRP A 58 -7.23 15.30 17.34
N ASP A 59 -7.92 16.42 17.46
CA ASP A 59 -8.40 16.95 18.73
C ASP A 59 -9.42 15.99 19.37
N GLU A 60 -10.29 15.37 18.58
CA GLU A 60 -11.23 14.34 19.06
C GLU A 60 -10.52 13.04 19.50
N TRP A 61 -9.50 12.59 18.76
CA TRP A 61 -8.69 11.42 19.14
C TRP A 61 -7.90 11.65 20.42
N THR A 62 -7.34 12.84 20.60
CA THR A 62 -6.50 13.17 21.76
C THR A 62 -7.33 13.38 23.03
N ASN A 63 -8.50 14.02 22.89
CA ASN A 63 -9.47 14.24 23.97
C ASN A 63 -10.50 13.10 24.07
N TRP A 64 -10.09 11.86 23.76
CA TRP A 64 -10.95 10.69 23.80
C TRP A 64 -11.63 10.55 25.17
N PRO A 65 -12.97 10.41 25.23
CA PRO A 65 -13.68 10.35 26.49
C PRO A 65 -13.34 9.08 27.27
N ALA A 66 -13.33 9.18 28.60
CA ALA A 66 -13.30 7.99 29.45
C ALA A 66 -14.57 7.17 29.19
N GLY A 67 -14.42 5.91 28.78
CA GLY A 67 -15.54 5.09 28.36
C GLY A 67 -15.21 3.59 28.28
N PRO A 68 -16.17 2.77 27.83
CA PRO A 68 -15.99 1.33 27.69
C PRO A 68 -15.08 0.96 26.49
N ILE A 69 -14.96 1.86 25.51
CA ILE A 69 -14.06 1.71 24.35
C ILE A 69 -12.82 2.56 24.61
N LEU A 70 -11.67 1.91 24.50
CA LEU A 70 -10.37 2.55 24.70
C LEU A 70 -9.69 2.76 23.36
N ARG A 71 -8.66 3.60 23.33
CA ARG A 71 -7.77 3.66 22.17
C ARG A 71 -6.75 2.54 22.27
N GLU A 72 -6.25 2.11 21.12
CA GLU A 72 -5.13 1.15 21.00
C GLU A 72 -3.86 1.56 21.77
N ILE A 73 -3.73 2.85 22.12
CA ILE A 73 -2.58 3.42 22.84
C ILE A 73 -2.82 3.57 24.35
N ASP A 74 -4.02 3.31 24.82
CA ASP A 74 -4.34 3.39 26.25
C ASP A 74 -3.84 2.09 26.93
N ASP A 75 -2.97 2.23 27.93
CA ASP A 75 -2.33 1.11 28.63
C ASP A 75 -3.32 0.49 29.62
N ASP A 76 -4.06 -0.54 29.18
CA ASP A 76 -5.16 -1.13 29.97
C ASP A 76 -4.90 -2.59 30.34
N GLY A 77 -3.64 -2.95 30.61
CA GLY A 77 -3.28 -4.15 31.39
C GLY A 77 -4.15 -5.39 31.11
N ASP A 78 -4.15 -5.85 29.85
CA ASP A 78 -4.76 -7.12 29.41
C ASP A 78 -6.24 -7.35 29.81
N CYS A 79 -7.05 -6.29 29.91
CA CYS A 79 -8.43 -6.41 30.39
C CYS A 79 -9.48 -6.82 29.32
N GLY A 80 -9.06 -7.24 28.12
CA GLY A 80 -9.96 -7.74 27.08
C GLY A 80 -11.01 -6.73 26.57
N ARG A 81 -10.82 -5.44 26.83
CA ARG A 81 -11.71 -4.37 26.37
C ARG A 81 -11.57 -4.14 24.86
N LEU A 82 -12.67 -3.71 24.23
CA LEU A 82 -12.66 -3.29 22.83
C LEU A 82 -11.77 -2.05 22.68
N ALA A 83 -10.69 -2.19 21.91
CA ALA A 83 -9.79 -1.09 21.56
C ALA A 83 -10.14 -0.58 20.15
N MET A 84 -10.34 0.72 20.03
CA MET A 84 -10.44 1.41 18.75
C MET A 84 -9.04 1.69 18.23
N THR A 85 -8.75 1.25 17.00
CA THR A 85 -7.50 1.58 16.33
C THR A 85 -7.54 3.00 15.80
N PHE A 86 -6.37 3.61 15.60
CA PHE A 86 -6.31 4.95 15.01
C PHE A 86 -6.89 4.98 13.59
N ILE A 87 -6.65 3.91 12.80
CA ILE A 87 -7.15 3.83 11.43
C ILE A 87 -8.66 3.64 11.40
N ASP A 88 -9.26 2.79 12.24
CA ASP A 88 -10.71 2.61 12.32
C ASP A 88 -11.43 3.91 12.72
N PHE A 89 -10.83 4.67 13.64
CA PHE A 89 -11.36 5.97 14.03
C PHE A 89 -11.32 6.99 12.89
N ALA A 90 -10.23 6.99 12.11
CA ALA A 90 -10.08 7.88 10.96
C ALA A 90 -11.01 7.50 9.81
N THR A 91 -11.06 6.22 9.42
CA THR A 91 -11.93 5.73 8.33
C THR A 91 -13.42 5.82 8.68
N GLY A 92 -13.77 5.77 9.97
CA GLY A 92 -15.13 6.02 10.47
C GLY A 92 -15.68 7.42 10.16
N ARG A 93 -14.83 8.36 9.69
CA ARG A 93 -15.27 9.68 9.21
C ARG A 93 -15.87 9.66 7.81
N ALA A 94 -15.55 8.63 7.03
CA ALA A 94 -16.28 8.33 5.81
C ALA A 94 -17.62 7.73 6.22
N ARG A 95 -18.67 8.54 6.12
CA ARG A 95 -20.01 8.21 6.60
C ARG A 95 -20.80 7.46 5.54
N GLU A 96 -21.52 6.42 5.95
CA GLU A 96 -22.34 5.59 5.06
C GLU A 96 -23.67 6.26 4.72
N ASP A 97 -24.25 7.04 5.63
CA ASP A 97 -25.59 7.63 5.49
C ASP A 97 -25.70 8.72 4.42
N ILE A 98 -24.57 9.14 3.84
CA ILE A 98 -24.49 10.17 2.80
C ILE A 98 -23.69 9.70 1.58
N ASP A 99 -23.36 8.40 1.50
CA ASP A 99 -22.55 7.82 0.43
C ASP A 99 -23.20 7.96 -0.95
N THR A 100 -22.38 7.95 -1.99
CA THR A 100 -22.81 8.02 -3.39
C THR A 100 -22.11 6.97 -4.24
N TYR A 101 -22.83 6.46 -5.23
CA TYR A 101 -22.34 5.55 -6.26
C TYR A 101 -22.85 5.97 -7.64
N ASP A 102 -23.41 7.17 -7.77
CA ASP A 102 -23.94 7.67 -9.02
C ASP A 102 -22.82 8.04 -10.01
N GLU A 103 -23.19 8.27 -11.26
CA GLU A 103 -22.26 8.71 -12.30
C GLU A 103 -21.99 10.22 -12.26
N GLU A 104 -22.70 10.97 -11.41
CA GLU A 104 -22.65 12.42 -11.34
C GLU A 104 -21.45 12.86 -10.51
N ASP A 105 -20.44 13.42 -11.17
CA ASP A 105 -19.18 13.78 -10.50
C ASP A 105 -19.38 14.77 -9.34
N GLN A 106 -20.41 15.62 -9.41
CA GLN A 106 -20.72 16.61 -8.38
C GLN A 106 -21.08 15.96 -7.03
N SER A 107 -21.86 14.88 -7.03
CA SER A 107 -22.26 14.19 -5.80
C SER A 107 -21.05 13.62 -5.05
N TRP A 108 -20.06 13.13 -5.79
CA TRP A 108 -18.80 12.59 -5.26
C TRP A 108 -17.96 13.67 -4.60
N PHE A 109 -17.81 14.82 -5.25
CA PHE A 109 -17.09 15.97 -4.68
C PHE A 109 -17.79 16.51 -3.43
N GLU A 110 -19.12 16.58 -3.43
CA GLU A 110 -19.89 17.00 -2.27
C GLU A 110 -19.74 16.02 -1.10
N TYR A 111 -19.81 14.71 -1.35
CA TYR A 111 -19.56 13.68 -0.34
C TYR A 111 -18.17 13.85 0.28
N MET A 112 -17.13 13.87 -0.55
CA MET A 112 -15.74 13.95 -0.07
C MET A 112 -15.48 15.27 0.69
N SER A 113 -16.06 16.37 0.23
CA SER A 113 -15.95 17.67 0.92
C SER A 113 -16.63 17.64 2.29
N ARG A 114 -17.79 16.98 2.42
CA ARG A 114 -18.47 16.80 3.71
C ARG A 114 -17.70 15.90 4.68
N CYS A 115 -16.92 14.96 4.15
CA CYS A 115 -16.00 14.13 4.93
C CYS A 115 -14.68 14.84 5.27
N GLY A 116 -14.44 16.06 4.79
CA GLY A 116 -13.20 16.80 5.02
C GLY A 116 -12.00 16.23 4.27
N ILE A 117 -12.24 15.65 3.09
CA ILE A 117 -11.18 15.08 2.24
C ILE A 117 -10.51 16.20 1.46
N ALA A 118 -9.17 16.22 1.48
CA ALA A 118 -8.36 17.20 0.78
C ALA A 118 -8.59 17.15 -0.73
N GLN A 119 -8.61 18.33 -1.37
CA GLN A 119 -8.85 18.48 -2.81
C GLN A 119 -7.88 17.64 -3.67
N SER A 120 -6.63 17.46 -3.23
CA SER A 120 -5.65 16.63 -3.93
C SER A 120 -6.08 15.15 -3.99
N LEU A 121 -6.60 14.60 -2.89
CA LEU A 121 -7.14 13.25 -2.88
C LEU A 121 -8.46 13.16 -3.67
N GLN A 122 -9.33 14.17 -3.55
CA GLN A 122 -10.56 14.22 -4.35
C GLN A 122 -10.25 14.12 -5.86
N GLN A 123 -9.28 14.90 -6.34
CA GLN A 123 -8.85 14.88 -7.74
C GLN A 123 -8.20 13.55 -8.15
N ALA A 124 -7.49 12.89 -7.23
CA ALA A 124 -6.89 11.58 -7.50
C ALA A 124 -7.95 10.47 -7.62
N ILE A 125 -8.98 10.50 -6.79
CA ILE A 125 -10.12 9.56 -6.87
C ILE A 125 -10.95 9.85 -8.13
N MET A 126 -11.22 11.12 -8.42
CA MET A 126 -12.09 11.57 -9.53
C MET A 126 -11.37 11.67 -10.89
N ASP A 127 -10.15 11.16 -11.00
CA ASP A 127 -9.39 11.24 -12.24
C ASP A 127 -10.16 10.53 -13.38
N PRO A 128 -10.50 11.25 -14.47
CA PRO A 128 -11.38 10.73 -15.51
C PRO A 128 -10.80 9.52 -16.23
N VAL A 129 -9.47 9.37 -16.23
CA VAL A 129 -8.79 8.19 -16.78
C VAL A 129 -9.26 6.93 -16.07
N PHE A 130 -9.58 7.01 -14.77
CA PHE A 130 -9.97 5.88 -13.93
C PHE A 130 -11.47 5.77 -13.70
N LYS A 131 -12.31 6.51 -14.43
CA LYS A 131 -13.77 6.53 -14.23
C LYS A 131 -14.40 5.14 -14.19
N LYS A 132 -13.96 4.20 -15.05
CA LYS A 132 -14.49 2.84 -15.07
C LYS A 132 -14.23 2.07 -13.76
N ILE A 133 -13.03 2.17 -13.21
CA ILE A 133 -12.71 1.54 -11.90
C ILE A 133 -13.42 2.30 -10.79
N ARG A 134 -13.38 3.65 -10.83
CA ARG A 134 -14.06 4.48 -9.84
C ARG A 134 -15.53 4.08 -9.68
N LEU A 135 -16.25 3.84 -10.78
CA LEU A 135 -17.66 3.44 -10.74
C LEU A 135 -17.93 1.97 -10.36
N SER A 136 -16.89 1.16 -10.12
CA SER A 136 -17.08 -0.21 -9.62
C SER A 136 -17.42 -0.27 -8.13
N ASN A 137 -17.23 0.82 -7.39
CA ASN A 137 -17.51 0.91 -5.96
C ASN A 137 -18.05 2.30 -5.59
N THR A 138 -18.50 2.45 -4.34
CA THR A 138 -19.02 3.72 -3.82
C THR A 138 -17.91 4.72 -3.49
N CYS A 139 -18.28 5.98 -3.30
CA CYS A 139 -17.35 7.02 -2.89
C CYS A 139 -16.73 6.74 -1.51
N MET A 140 -17.56 6.32 -0.54
CA MET A 140 -17.11 5.89 0.78
C MET A 140 -16.06 4.78 0.68
N TYR A 141 -16.31 3.77 -0.16
CA TYR A 141 -15.38 2.67 -0.36
C TYR A 141 -14.01 3.19 -0.79
N TRP A 142 -13.94 4.03 -1.84
CA TRP A 142 -12.66 4.51 -2.34
C TRP A 142 -11.94 5.44 -1.37
N VAL A 143 -12.67 6.25 -0.59
CA VAL A 143 -12.09 7.07 0.47
C VAL A 143 -11.46 6.19 1.55
N ARG A 144 -12.21 5.21 2.08
CA ARG A 144 -11.71 4.29 3.13
C ARG A 144 -10.55 3.45 2.62
N ASP A 145 -10.68 2.83 1.45
CA ASP A 145 -9.63 2.03 0.84
C ASP A 145 -8.35 2.85 0.65
N THR A 146 -8.45 4.13 0.23
CA THR A 146 -7.27 4.99 0.09
C THR A 146 -6.63 5.32 1.43
N MET A 147 -7.42 5.59 2.47
CA MET A 147 -6.89 5.86 3.81
C MET A 147 -6.16 4.64 4.37
N GLU A 148 -6.76 3.46 4.26
CA GLU A 148 -6.13 2.20 4.68
C GLU A 148 -4.85 1.94 3.88
N LEU A 149 -4.91 2.08 2.56
CA LEU A 149 -3.76 1.95 1.66
C LEU A 149 -2.57 2.82 2.10
N ARG A 150 -2.83 4.12 2.32
CA ARG A 150 -1.82 5.08 2.73
C ARG A 150 -1.30 4.76 4.14
N TYR A 151 -2.19 4.39 5.07
CA TYR A 151 -1.79 4.04 6.43
C TYR A 151 -0.87 2.81 6.46
N GLU A 152 -1.22 1.75 5.72
CA GLU A 152 -0.39 0.55 5.57
C GLU A 152 1.01 0.90 5.00
N GLY A 153 1.08 1.79 4.01
CA GLY A 153 2.35 2.28 3.48
C GLY A 153 3.20 3.03 4.53
N LEU A 154 2.59 3.80 5.44
CA LEU A 154 3.30 4.42 6.55
C LEU A 154 3.85 3.40 7.55
N GLU A 155 3.09 2.35 7.84
CA GLU A 155 3.52 1.28 8.74
C GLU A 155 4.71 0.50 8.16
N GLU A 156 4.71 0.25 6.85
CA GLU A 156 5.86 -0.35 6.14
C GLU A 156 7.10 0.54 6.26
N ILE A 157 6.99 1.84 5.93
CA ILE A 157 8.10 2.80 6.03
C ILE A 157 8.66 2.84 7.45
N ARG A 158 7.77 2.83 8.45
CA ARG A 158 8.15 2.81 9.87
C ARG A 158 8.92 1.55 10.23
N THR A 159 8.42 0.38 9.82
CA THR A 159 9.03 -0.92 10.11
C THR A 159 10.42 -1.01 9.49
N ALA A 160 10.53 -0.70 8.20
CA ALA A 160 11.81 -0.67 7.49
C ALA A 160 12.80 0.34 8.12
N SER A 161 12.32 1.49 8.59
CA SER A 161 13.18 2.45 9.29
C SER A 161 13.66 1.94 10.64
N TRP A 162 12.82 1.22 11.38
CA TRP A 162 13.17 0.64 12.68
C TRP A 162 14.23 -0.45 12.54
N GLU A 163 14.06 -1.35 11.57
CA GLU A 163 15.03 -2.42 11.28
C GLU A 163 16.41 -1.87 10.91
N ARG A 164 16.46 -0.85 10.06
CA ARG A 164 17.72 -0.17 9.73
C ARG A 164 18.38 0.45 10.96
N GLN A 165 17.60 1.04 11.86
CA GLN A 165 18.13 1.60 13.09
C GLN A 165 18.73 0.51 14.00
N LEU A 166 18.07 -0.64 14.11
CA LEU A 166 18.59 -1.79 14.84
C LEU A 166 19.87 -2.34 14.21
N ALA A 167 19.93 -2.44 12.88
CA ALA A 167 21.13 -2.88 12.17
C ALA A 167 22.32 -1.94 12.43
N ILE A 168 22.09 -0.62 12.38
CA ILE A 168 23.12 0.39 12.71
C ILE A 168 23.61 0.21 14.15
N GLN A 169 22.71 0.01 15.11
CA GLN A 169 23.08 -0.20 16.50
C GLN A 169 23.91 -1.48 16.69
N ARG A 170 23.54 -2.58 16.02
CA ARG A 170 24.29 -3.85 16.05
C ARG A 170 25.66 -3.76 15.37
N SER A 171 25.78 -2.91 14.34
CA SER A 171 27.03 -2.70 13.60
C SER A 171 28.01 -1.72 14.26
N ARG A 172 27.62 -1.11 15.39
CA ARG A 172 28.48 -0.13 16.08
C ARG A 172 29.57 -0.89 16.85
N PRO A 173 30.86 -0.76 16.48
CA PRO A 173 31.93 -1.38 17.24
C PRO A 173 31.96 -0.79 18.64
N GLU A 174 32.15 -1.62 19.66
CA GLU A 174 32.53 -1.15 20.99
C GLU A 174 33.81 -0.32 20.86
N SER A 175 33.65 1.00 20.87
CA SER A 175 34.76 1.94 20.77
C SER A 175 35.51 1.95 22.10
N GLY A 176 36.45 1.02 22.23
CA GLY A 176 37.27 0.83 23.42
C GLY A 176 38.65 0.24 23.12
N SER A 177 39.38 0.72 22.10
CA SER A 177 40.85 0.77 22.14
C SER A 177 41.46 1.58 20.99
N ARG A 178 42.33 2.52 21.37
CA ARG A 178 43.19 3.37 20.53
C ARG A 178 44.24 2.50 19.80
N GLY A 179 44.48 2.78 18.52
CA GLY A 179 45.54 2.17 17.67
C GLY A 179 46.97 2.67 17.96
N PRO A 180 47.94 2.69 17.01
CA PRO A 180 47.79 2.60 15.54
C PRO A 180 48.90 1.86 14.72
N GLY A 181 48.68 1.74 13.41
CA GLY A 181 49.68 1.47 12.34
C GLY A 181 49.34 0.22 11.53
N THR A 182 49.08 0.23 10.21
CA THR A 182 50.02 0.63 9.15
C THR A 182 49.26 0.75 7.81
N GLN A 183 49.67 1.68 6.94
CA GLN A 183 49.22 1.85 5.55
C GLN A 183 49.65 0.67 4.65
N GLU A 184 48.83 0.30 3.64
CA GLU A 184 49.32 0.16 2.25
C GLU A 184 48.22 0.04 1.15
N LYS A 185 48.43 0.87 0.11
CA LYS A 185 48.23 0.74 -1.36
C LYS A 185 47.04 0.00 -2.02
N SER A 186 46.25 0.82 -2.73
CA SER A 186 45.97 0.83 -4.19
C SER A 186 45.48 -0.43 -4.92
N ARG A 187 44.31 -0.31 -5.58
CA ARG A 187 44.15 -0.66 -7.01
C ARG A 187 42.95 0.04 -7.66
N SER A 188 43.19 0.43 -8.91
CA SER A 188 42.36 1.15 -9.86
C SER A 188 41.31 0.25 -10.51
N GLY A 189 40.12 0.79 -10.77
CA GLY A 189 39.07 0.20 -11.60
C GLY A 189 38.05 1.26 -11.99
N THR A 190 38.18 1.78 -13.20
CA THR A 190 37.20 2.56 -13.96
C THR A 190 35.90 1.77 -14.13
N ASP A 191 34.74 2.36 -13.82
CA ASP A 191 33.61 2.31 -14.74
C ASP A 191 32.48 3.31 -14.42
N THR A 192 32.25 4.15 -15.42
CA THR A 192 30.99 4.70 -15.95
C THR A 192 29.83 5.01 -15.01
N SER A 193 29.58 6.30 -14.84
CA SER A 193 28.41 6.92 -14.24
C SER A 193 27.11 6.63 -15.00
N GLN A 194 26.17 5.91 -14.37
CA GLN A 194 24.74 6.07 -14.62
C GLN A 194 24.04 6.29 -13.28
N GLY A 195 23.58 7.53 -13.08
CA GLY A 195 22.75 7.94 -11.97
C GLY A 195 21.31 7.50 -12.19
N ALA A 196 20.87 6.54 -11.38
CA ALA A 196 19.46 6.26 -11.10
C ALA A 196 19.39 5.33 -9.88
N SER A 197 19.91 5.75 -8.73
CA SER A 197 19.71 5.02 -7.47
C SER A 197 18.34 5.39 -6.89
N SER A 198 17.27 4.84 -7.46
CA SER A 198 15.97 4.77 -6.80
C SER A 198 15.95 3.56 -5.87
N ILE A 199 15.02 3.57 -4.93
CA ILE A 199 14.75 2.63 -3.84
C ILE A 199 14.59 1.14 -4.28
N SER A 200 14.71 0.85 -5.58
CA SER A 200 14.58 -0.46 -6.22
C SER A 200 15.70 -1.47 -5.91
N ALA A 201 16.94 -1.04 -5.62
CA ALA A 201 18.08 -1.95 -5.59
C ALA A 201 18.05 -3.01 -4.46
N SER A 202 17.35 -2.79 -3.35
CA SER A 202 17.32 -3.76 -2.24
C SER A 202 16.27 -4.87 -2.43
N GLN A 203 15.38 -4.76 -3.42
CA GLN A 203 14.33 -5.76 -3.67
C GLN A 203 14.51 -6.51 -4.99
N THR A 204 15.28 -5.98 -5.94
CA THR A 204 15.56 -6.60 -7.24
C THR A 204 16.37 -7.90 -7.16
N SER A 205 16.87 -8.27 -5.98
CA SER A 205 17.65 -9.49 -5.75
C SER A 205 16.87 -10.61 -5.03
N LYS A 206 15.58 -10.41 -4.71
CA LYS A 206 14.78 -11.45 -4.06
C LYS A 206 14.22 -12.44 -5.09
N PRO A 207 14.37 -13.76 -4.89
CA PRO A 207 13.72 -14.75 -5.74
C PRO A 207 12.21 -14.50 -5.85
N GLY A 208 11.65 -14.68 -7.05
CA GLY A 208 10.22 -14.46 -7.32
C GLY A 208 9.82 -13.00 -7.60
N ILE A 209 10.72 -12.02 -7.43
CA ILE A 209 10.50 -10.63 -7.86
C ILE A 209 11.22 -10.38 -9.18
N SER A 210 10.48 -9.91 -10.20
CA SER A 210 11.09 -9.52 -11.47
C SER A 210 11.95 -8.26 -11.31
N PRO A 211 13.19 -8.23 -11.82
CA PRO A 211 14.00 -7.01 -11.83
C PRO A 211 13.51 -6.00 -12.88
N MET A 212 12.61 -6.41 -13.78
CA MET A 212 12.05 -5.54 -14.81
C MET A 212 10.74 -4.92 -14.34
N THR A 213 10.49 -3.68 -14.77
CA THR A 213 9.19 -3.03 -14.56
C THR A 213 8.07 -3.89 -15.15
N ALA A 214 6.90 -3.90 -14.52
CA ALA A 214 5.74 -4.63 -15.02
C ALA A 214 5.37 -4.28 -16.47
N MET A 215 5.76 -3.09 -16.96
CA MET A 215 5.51 -2.59 -18.32
C MET A 215 6.59 -2.95 -19.35
N SER A 216 7.60 -3.72 -18.99
CA SER A 216 8.68 -4.08 -19.94
C SER A 216 8.23 -5.13 -20.95
N ASP A 217 8.88 -5.17 -22.12
CA ASP A 217 8.65 -6.20 -23.14
C ASP A 217 8.88 -7.62 -22.58
N GLY A 218 9.84 -7.79 -21.68
CA GLY A 218 10.09 -9.07 -21.00
C GLY A 218 8.94 -9.50 -20.09
N ALA A 219 8.32 -8.56 -19.37
CA ALA A 219 7.14 -8.83 -18.56
C ALA A 219 5.93 -9.18 -19.43
N ILE A 220 5.77 -8.50 -20.58
CA ILE A 220 4.71 -8.79 -21.55
C ILE A 220 4.92 -10.15 -22.20
N ALA A 221 6.15 -10.50 -22.60
CA ALA A 221 6.44 -11.81 -23.19
C ALA A 221 6.18 -12.97 -22.20
N SER A 222 6.35 -12.71 -20.89
CA SER A 222 6.16 -13.72 -19.84
C SER A 222 4.70 -14.15 -19.61
N THR A 223 3.73 -13.43 -20.19
CA THR A 223 2.30 -13.77 -20.17
C THR A 223 1.98 -14.97 -21.06
N ASN A 224 2.80 -15.22 -22.08
CA ASN A 224 2.72 -16.41 -22.91
C ASN A 224 3.38 -17.58 -22.19
N ALA A 225 2.60 -18.28 -21.36
CA ALA A 225 3.05 -19.47 -20.61
C ALA A 225 2.25 -20.72 -21.07
N PRO A 226 2.70 -21.42 -22.13
CA PRO A 226 2.02 -22.64 -22.57
C PRO A 226 1.87 -23.66 -21.44
N GLY A 227 0.65 -24.21 -21.29
CA GLY A 227 0.32 -25.15 -20.22
C GLY A 227 -0.10 -24.51 -18.90
N PHE A 228 -0.16 -23.18 -18.82
CA PHE A 228 -0.61 -22.43 -17.65
C PHE A 228 -1.72 -21.44 -17.99
N ALA A 229 -2.67 -21.29 -17.07
CA ALA A 229 -3.54 -20.14 -16.99
C ALA A 229 -2.79 -19.05 -16.21
N VAL A 230 -2.66 -17.87 -16.83
CA VAL A 230 -1.99 -16.72 -16.20
C VAL A 230 -3.05 -15.76 -15.69
N LEU A 231 -2.98 -15.48 -14.40
CA LEU A 231 -3.88 -14.60 -13.67
C LEU A 231 -3.09 -13.41 -13.15
N PHE A 232 -3.69 -12.23 -13.20
CA PHE A 232 -3.07 -10.96 -12.83
C PHE A 232 -3.89 -10.24 -11.76
N GLU A 233 -3.17 -9.52 -10.90
CA GLU A 233 -3.74 -8.58 -9.94
C GLU A 233 -2.84 -7.33 -9.87
N GLY A 234 -3.45 -6.15 -9.88
CA GLY A 234 -2.75 -4.90 -9.68
C GLY A 234 -3.05 -4.34 -8.30
N ILE A 235 -2.00 -4.16 -7.48
CA ILE A 235 -2.15 -3.78 -6.07
C ILE A 235 -1.00 -2.89 -5.62
N SER A 236 -1.14 -2.22 -4.48
CA SER A 236 -0.02 -1.57 -3.83
C SER A 236 0.92 -2.58 -3.19
N GLN A 237 2.21 -2.27 -3.23
CA GLN A 237 3.28 -3.08 -2.68
C GLN A 237 3.10 -3.33 -1.18
N CYS A 238 2.66 -2.33 -0.41
CA CYS A 238 2.52 -2.46 1.05
C CYS A 238 1.55 -3.59 1.44
N ARG A 239 0.57 -3.89 0.58
CA ARG A 239 -0.41 -4.96 0.80
C ARG A 239 0.14 -6.35 0.53
N VAL A 240 1.25 -6.47 -0.20
CA VAL A 240 1.87 -7.75 -0.55
C VAL A 240 3.21 -7.96 0.16
N GLU A 241 3.51 -7.15 1.17
CA GLU A 241 4.70 -7.35 1.99
C GLU A 241 4.67 -8.72 2.68
N GLY A 242 5.72 -9.51 2.44
CA GLY A 242 5.86 -10.88 2.93
C GLY A 242 4.98 -11.90 2.19
N LEU A 243 4.45 -11.55 1.01
CA LEU A 243 3.75 -12.51 0.14
C LEU A 243 4.65 -13.69 -0.21
N LEU A 244 5.92 -13.40 -0.51
CA LEU A 244 6.96 -14.38 -0.80
C LEU A 244 7.91 -14.54 0.41
N ASP A 245 8.38 -15.77 0.67
CA ASP A 245 9.49 -16.02 1.59
C ASP A 245 10.85 -15.65 0.97
N ASP A 246 11.92 -15.87 1.72
CA ASP A 246 13.29 -15.55 1.28
C ASP A 246 13.74 -16.41 0.09
N ASP A 247 13.10 -17.55 -0.14
CA ASP A 247 13.33 -18.45 -1.27
C ASP A 247 12.44 -18.12 -2.49
N GLY A 248 11.54 -17.14 -2.35
CA GLY A 248 10.61 -16.71 -3.40
C GLY A 248 9.36 -17.58 -3.52
N ASN A 249 9.09 -18.46 -2.56
CA ASN A 249 7.87 -19.24 -2.52
C ASN A 249 6.74 -18.45 -1.87
N LEU A 250 5.51 -18.77 -2.25
CA LEU A 250 4.31 -18.15 -1.69
C LEU A 250 4.15 -18.52 -0.20
N ALA A 251 4.34 -17.54 0.68
CA ALA A 251 4.31 -17.71 2.13
C ALA A 251 2.98 -17.24 2.75
N LYS A 252 2.47 -16.08 2.30
CA LYS A 252 1.30 -15.43 2.90
C LYS A 252 0.25 -15.11 1.84
N LEU A 253 -0.34 -16.16 1.26
CA LEU A 253 -1.38 -16.00 0.23
C LEU A 253 -2.55 -15.13 0.71
N HIS A 254 -2.90 -15.15 2.00
CA HIS A 254 -3.95 -14.32 2.58
C HIS A 254 -3.75 -12.80 2.37
N ARG A 255 -2.55 -12.35 1.99
CA ARG A 255 -2.28 -10.96 1.60
C ARG A 255 -2.99 -10.54 0.31
N LEU A 256 -3.39 -11.50 -0.53
CA LEU A 256 -4.12 -11.27 -1.79
C LEU A 256 -5.64 -11.34 -1.62
N ILE A 257 -6.10 -11.46 -0.37
CA ILE A 257 -7.53 -11.49 -0.10
C ILE A 257 -8.10 -10.09 -0.33
N THR A 258 -9.06 -9.99 -1.25
CA THR A 258 -9.90 -8.82 -1.38
C THR A 258 -10.92 -8.82 -0.25
N ARG A 259 -10.95 -7.73 0.53
CA ARG A 259 -11.91 -7.55 1.64
C ARG A 259 -13.30 -7.20 1.10
N PRO A 260 -14.39 -7.69 1.73
CA PRO A 260 -15.74 -7.23 1.41
C PRO A 260 -15.89 -5.73 1.72
N SER A 261 -16.80 -5.00 1.08
CA SER A 261 -17.73 -5.44 0.04
C SER A 261 -17.07 -5.38 -1.35
N THR A 262 -17.15 -6.46 -2.13
CA THR A 262 -16.78 -6.47 -3.56
C THR A 262 -17.95 -6.94 -4.40
N ASP A 263 -17.89 -6.72 -5.72
CA ASP A 263 -18.97 -7.10 -6.65
C ASP A 263 -19.39 -8.57 -6.58
N PHE A 264 -18.50 -9.47 -6.16
CA PHE A 264 -18.74 -10.91 -6.09
C PHE A 264 -18.65 -11.50 -4.68
N LEU A 265 -18.16 -10.73 -3.70
CA LEU A 265 -17.96 -11.15 -2.32
C LEU A 265 -18.47 -10.04 -1.38
N GLY A 266 -19.78 -9.96 -1.19
CA GLY A 266 -20.41 -8.93 -0.36
C GLY A 266 -20.19 -9.14 1.14
N ARG A 267 -20.13 -10.39 1.59
CA ARG A 267 -19.91 -10.75 3.00
C ARG A 267 -18.66 -11.58 3.25
N GLU A 268 -18.12 -12.18 2.20
CA GLU A 268 -16.98 -13.09 2.29
C GLU A 268 -15.73 -12.43 1.76
N SER A 269 -14.59 -13.01 2.13
CA SER A 269 -13.28 -12.63 1.66
C SER A 269 -12.82 -13.65 0.62
N GLY A 270 -12.13 -13.20 -0.43
CA GLY A 270 -11.74 -14.09 -1.51
C GLY A 270 -10.69 -13.46 -2.42
N TYR A 271 -10.22 -14.25 -3.38
CA TYR A 271 -9.18 -13.84 -4.31
C TYR A 271 -9.81 -13.39 -5.63
N CYS A 272 -9.54 -12.15 -6.04
CA CYS A 272 -10.04 -11.60 -7.29
C CYS A 272 -8.87 -11.40 -8.26
N PHE A 273 -8.85 -12.16 -9.35
CA PHE A 273 -7.85 -12.04 -10.40
C PHE A 273 -8.49 -11.82 -11.75
N THR A 274 -7.74 -11.23 -12.68
CA THR A 274 -8.10 -11.09 -14.09
C THR A 274 -7.14 -11.85 -15.00
N THR A 275 -7.62 -12.38 -16.11
CA THR A 275 -6.74 -12.90 -17.18
C THR A 275 -6.18 -11.78 -18.07
N GLU A 276 -6.74 -10.58 -17.99
CA GLU A 276 -6.36 -9.42 -18.79
C GLU A 276 -5.32 -8.58 -18.04
N ARG A 277 -4.05 -8.68 -18.46
CA ARG A 277 -2.94 -7.96 -17.84
C ARG A 277 -3.18 -6.44 -17.81
N GLU A 278 -3.73 -5.90 -18.88
CA GLU A 278 -4.00 -4.47 -19.05
C GLU A 278 -4.98 -3.97 -17.98
N PHE A 279 -5.94 -4.81 -17.58
CA PHE A 279 -6.87 -4.49 -16.50
C PHE A 279 -6.16 -4.45 -15.14
N ALA A 280 -5.27 -5.40 -14.86
CA ALA A 280 -4.44 -5.35 -13.65
C ALA A 280 -3.53 -4.10 -13.62
N VAL A 281 -2.92 -3.75 -14.75
CA VAL A 281 -2.13 -2.50 -14.89
C VAL A 281 -3.00 -1.28 -14.60
N TYR A 282 -4.22 -1.25 -15.12
CA TYR A 282 -5.15 -0.16 -14.90
C TYR A 282 -5.51 0.01 -13.41
N TYR A 283 -5.74 -1.08 -12.68
CA TYR A 283 -5.94 -1.06 -11.22
C TYR A 283 -4.69 -0.58 -10.45
N ALA A 284 -3.51 -1.09 -10.80
CA ALA A 284 -2.26 -0.66 -10.18
C ALA A 284 -1.98 0.84 -10.39
N CYS A 285 -2.25 1.34 -11.60
CA CYS A 285 -2.15 2.77 -11.90
C CYS A 285 -3.15 3.60 -11.07
N TYR A 286 -4.37 3.12 -10.86
CA TYR A 286 -5.34 3.81 -10.02
C TYR A 286 -4.92 3.83 -8.54
N ALA A 287 -4.39 2.72 -8.02
CA ALA A 287 -3.80 2.68 -6.68
C ALA A 287 -2.64 3.70 -6.55
N LYS A 288 -1.72 3.72 -7.52
CA LYS A 288 -0.61 4.70 -7.57
C LYS A 288 -1.09 6.14 -7.69
N ARG A 289 -2.21 6.38 -8.37
CA ARG A 289 -2.79 7.73 -8.49
C ARG A 289 -3.28 8.24 -7.14
N ARG A 290 -3.90 7.35 -6.34
CA ARG A 290 -4.45 7.64 -5.01
C ARG A 290 -3.40 7.64 -3.92
N ASP A 291 -2.30 6.92 -4.07
CA ASP A 291 -1.14 6.94 -3.18
C ASP A 291 0.14 7.24 -3.98
N PRO A 292 0.52 8.53 -4.13
CA PRO A 292 1.68 8.92 -4.93
C PRO A 292 3.00 8.46 -4.31
N THR A 293 3.03 8.21 -3.00
CA THR A 293 4.22 7.75 -2.26
C THR A 293 4.39 6.24 -2.28
N GLY A 294 3.28 5.49 -2.31
CA GLY A 294 3.29 4.03 -2.39
C GLY A 294 3.78 3.49 -3.73
N LEU A 295 4.35 2.30 -3.73
CA LEU A 295 4.69 1.57 -4.95
C LEU A 295 3.51 0.71 -5.38
N ALA A 296 3.23 0.64 -6.68
CA ALA A 296 2.22 -0.26 -7.24
C ALA A 296 2.92 -1.39 -8.00
N VAL A 297 2.38 -2.60 -7.87
CA VAL A 297 2.94 -3.83 -8.41
C VAL A 297 1.89 -4.60 -9.18
N ILE A 298 2.36 -5.44 -10.11
CA ILE A 298 1.53 -6.42 -10.80
C ILE A 298 1.95 -7.81 -10.33
N ILE A 299 0.99 -8.54 -9.77
CA ILE A 299 1.14 -9.93 -9.40
C ILE A 299 0.79 -10.78 -10.61
N CYS A 300 1.62 -11.76 -10.91
CA CYS A 300 1.39 -12.75 -11.96
C CYS A 300 1.33 -14.13 -11.30
N VAL A 301 0.14 -14.73 -11.25
CA VAL A 301 -0.08 -16.08 -10.76
C VAL A 301 -0.19 -17.03 -11.94
N LYS A 302 0.66 -18.06 -11.99
CA LYS A 302 0.65 -19.10 -13.02
C LYS A 302 0.06 -20.37 -12.45
N VAL A 303 -1.11 -20.76 -12.94
CA VAL A 303 -1.80 -21.98 -12.51
C VAL A 303 -1.68 -23.03 -13.61
N PRO A 304 -1.14 -24.24 -13.36
CA PRO A 304 -1.10 -25.28 -14.38
C PRO A 304 -2.51 -25.59 -14.91
N ASN A 305 -2.68 -25.71 -16.22
CA ASN A 305 -3.98 -26.03 -16.82
C ASN A 305 -4.53 -27.35 -16.27
N SER A 306 -3.65 -28.33 -16.06
CA SER A 306 -4.01 -29.63 -15.47
C SER A 306 -4.61 -29.51 -14.07
N ALA A 307 -4.18 -28.53 -13.27
CA ALA A 307 -4.75 -28.29 -11.95
C ALA A 307 -6.21 -27.78 -12.06
N ILE A 308 -6.48 -26.86 -12.99
CA ILE A 308 -7.83 -26.34 -13.25
C ILE A 308 -8.73 -27.42 -13.84
N GLU A 309 -8.22 -28.19 -14.81
CA GLU A 309 -8.95 -29.27 -15.49
C GLU A 309 -9.28 -30.45 -14.56
N SER A 310 -8.51 -30.62 -13.47
CA SER A 310 -8.77 -31.64 -12.45
C SER A 310 -9.94 -31.31 -11.53
N LEU A 311 -10.42 -30.06 -11.52
CA LEU A 311 -11.53 -29.63 -10.67
C LEU A 311 -12.86 -30.14 -11.21
N SER A 312 -13.71 -30.64 -10.31
CA SER A 312 -15.08 -31.01 -10.67
C SER A 312 -15.93 -29.77 -10.98
N SER A 313 -17.03 -29.93 -11.71
CA SER A 313 -17.97 -28.83 -11.99
C SER A 313 -18.54 -28.17 -10.72
N ALA A 314 -18.59 -28.90 -9.60
CA ALA A 314 -18.98 -28.35 -8.31
C ALA A 314 -17.91 -27.45 -7.68
N GLN A 315 -16.63 -27.68 -8.00
CA GLN A 315 -15.49 -26.90 -7.50
C GLN A 315 -15.10 -25.76 -8.45
N LEU A 316 -15.52 -25.83 -9.71
CA LEU A 316 -15.28 -24.81 -10.73
C LEU A 316 -16.61 -24.31 -11.31
N PRO A 317 -17.42 -23.59 -10.51
CA PRO A 317 -18.62 -22.96 -11.03
C PRO A 317 -18.21 -21.93 -12.10
N LYS A 318 -18.81 -22.04 -13.29
CA LYS A 318 -18.60 -21.13 -14.41
C LYS A 318 -19.91 -20.42 -14.72
N THR A 319 -19.79 -19.12 -14.98
CA THR A 319 -20.91 -18.27 -15.39
C THR A 319 -20.44 -17.37 -16.53
N TYR A 320 -21.37 -16.92 -17.36
CA TYR A 320 -21.05 -16.21 -18.59
C TYR A 320 -21.88 -14.93 -18.67
N TRP A 321 -21.23 -13.83 -19.03
CA TRP A 321 -21.94 -12.60 -19.36
C TRP A 321 -22.36 -12.60 -20.84
N PRO A 322 -23.60 -12.18 -21.18
CA PRO A 322 -24.73 -11.93 -20.30
C PRO A 322 -25.62 -13.17 -20.13
N SER A 323 -25.72 -13.74 -18.92
CA SER A 323 -26.68 -14.82 -18.58
C SER A 323 -27.54 -14.49 -17.35
N GLU A 324 -28.65 -15.22 -17.17
CA GLU A 324 -29.51 -15.07 -15.98
C GLU A 324 -28.78 -15.52 -14.71
N GLU A 325 -27.99 -16.58 -14.80
CA GLU A 325 -27.12 -17.07 -13.72
C GLU A 325 -26.08 -16.02 -13.32
N TRP A 326 -25.49 -15.31 -14.30
CA TRP A 326 -24.61 -14.19 -14.03
C TRP A 326 -25.33 -13.06 -13.28
N ARG A 327 -26.51 -12.65 -13.76
CA ARG A 327 -27.31 -11.60 -13.09
C ARG A 327 -27.67 -12.01 -11.67
N ARG A 328 -28.07 -13.27 -11.47
CA ARG A 328 -28.40 -13.81 -10.16
C ARG A 328 -27.17 -13.82 -9.25
N LEU A 329 -26.01 -14.27 -9.74
CA LEU A 329 -24.75 -14.25 -9.00
C LEU A 329 -24.43 -12.83 -8.52
N VAL A 330 -24.40 -11.85 -9.43
CA VAL A 330 -24.11 -10.44 -9.10
C VAL A 330 -25.11 -9.91 -8.06
N PHE A 331 -26.40 -10.21 -8.21
CA PHE A 331 -27.42 -9.77 -7.26
C PHE A 331 -27.27 -10.42 -5.87
N THR A 332 -27.01 -11.73 -5.82
CA THR A 332 -26.85 -12.46 -4.54
C THR A 332 -25.53 -12.15 -3.87
N SER A 333 -24.47 -11.87 -4.63
CA SER A 333 -23.16 -11.56 -4.10
C SER A 333 -23.11 -10.22 -3.37
N LYS A 334 -24.01 -9.28 -3.67
CA LYS A 334 -24.07 -7.95 -3.02
C LYS A 334 -24.86 -7.93 -1.70
N ASN A 335 -25.62 -8.99 -1.39
CA ASN A 335 -26.55 -9.05 -0.24
C ASN A 335 -26.06 -9.99 0.86
#